data_AF-A0A7W1ABD9-F1
#
_entry.id   AF-A0A7W1ABD9-F1
#
_cell.length_a   1.000
_cell.length_b   1.000
_cell.length_c   1.000
_cell.angle_alpha   90.00
_cell.angle_beta   90.00
_cell.angle_gamma   90.00
#
_symmetry.space_group_name_H-M   'P 1'
#
loop_
_entity.id
_entity.type
_entity.pdbx_description
1 polymer ?
#
loop_
_entity_poly.entity_id
_entity_poly.type
_entity_poly.pdbx_seq_one_letter_code
_entity_poly.pdbx_strand_id
1 'polypeptide(L)'
;MPTQEPQHGDLSGRSTVLPVAEVVDIVREWVDLQARRLPHFAGAYLWGGITALPADAPFPLYRDVDVVVVTEGAHDENQEIPYQGLMLEVIALDLAAHRDAEAVLANPSHGPNMATTQILADPTGILVPLQQAVAAHFGRRRWIQARCEGEKASAERSLAAMRQASTPVEILDSVREFLGALSGLLAVAQLERPTTRRTLVMLCELLEACGRLDLHEAALTLMGCAHLSRADVQTMQDQSVIAFDRAVEVYRTPTPYGFTMRPHLRPYHVEGTQEMIDEGNHREAVFWITCLDTAYIVLQNDAPAAEKPVFAAQFCAMHTVLGCTSAETWTERVDAAGRLAQEIYRIADALVALHPR
;
A
#
# COMPACT_ATOMS: atom_id res chain seq x y z
N MET A 1 -8.34 5.36 27.77
CA MET A 1 -9.59 4.65 27.47
C MET A 1 -9.69 3.42 28.38
N PRO A 2 -10.87 2.95 28.81
CA PRO A 2 -10.96 1.64 29.43
C PRO A 2 -10.70 0.58 28.35
N THR A 3 -9.64 -0.20 28.54
CA THR A 3 -9.35 -1.42 27.78
C THR A 3 -10.56 -2.35 27.83
N GLN A 4 -11.28 -2.48 26.72
CA GLN A 4 -12.24 -3.56 26.54
C GLN A 4 -11.49 -4.79 26.05
N GLU A 5 -11.74 -5.92 26.70
CA GLU A 5 -11.22 -7.23 26.31
C GLU A 5 -11.65 -7.58 24.88
N PRO A 6 -10.78 -8.21 24.08
CA PRO A 6 -11.15 -8.67 22.75
C PRO A 6 -12.23 -9.75 22.88
N GLN A 7 -13.44 -9.45 22.42
CA GLN A 7 -14.43 -10.49 22.18
C GLN A 7 -13.93 -11.37 21.04
N HIS A 8 -13.40 -12.55 21.38
CA HIS A 8 -13.15 -13.62 20.42
C HIS A 8 -14.51 -14.17 19.95
N GLY A 9 -15.06 -13.52 18.93
CA GLY A 9 -16.14 -14.07 18.14
C GLY A 9 -15.64 -15.29 17.37
N ASP A 10 -16.22 -16.44 17.66
CA ASP A 10 -16.09 -17.68 16.91
C ASP A 10 -16.43 -17.43 15.42
N LEU A 11 -15.41 -17.51 14.55
CA LEU A 11 -15.50 -17.25 13.11
C LEU A 11 -16.00 -18.48 12.30
N SER A 12 -16.40 -19.57 12.97
CA SER A 12 -16.80 -20.80 12.30
C SER A 12 -18.22 -20.71 11.68
N GLY A 13 -18.32 -20.06 10.52
CA GLY A 13 -19.51 -20.13 9.66
C GLY A 13 -19.88 -18.87 8.88
N ARG A 14 -19.13 -17.76 9.01
CA ARG A 14 -19.34 -16.58 8.17
C ARG A 14 -18.66 -16.78 6.81
N SER A 15 -19.33 -16.33 5.75
CA SER A 15 -18.76 -16.25 4.40
C SER A 15 -17.41 -15.52 4.46
N THR A 16 -16.37 -16.06 3.84
CA THR A 16 -15.02 -15.42 3.77
C THR A 16 -14.99 -14.19 2.86
N VAL A 17 -16.13 -13.87 2.24
CA VAL A 17 -16.36 -12.77 1.32
C VAL A 17 -17.72 -12.16 1.63
N LEU A 18 -17.81 -10.83 1.69
CA LEU A 18 -19.07 -10.10 1.79
C LEU A 18 -19.26 -9.17 0.59
N PRO A 19 -20.49 -8.83 0.17
CA PRO A 19 -20.71 -7.72 -0.75
C PRO A 19 -20.21 -6.40 -0.13
N VAL A 20 -19.64 -5.51 -0.94
CA VAL A 20 -19.14 -4.20 -0.47
C VAL A 20 -20.22 -3.41 0.28
N ALA A 21 -21.49 -3.43 -0.14
CA ALA A 21 -22.57 -2.75 0.56
C ALA A 21 -22.71 -3.20 2.01
N GLU A 22 -22.61 -4.51 2.26
CA GLU A 22 -22.70 -5.08 3.60
C GLU A 22 -21.49 -4.67 4.45
N VAL A 23 -20.29 -4.66 3.85
CA VAL A 23 -19.07 -4.14 4.50
C VAL A 23 -19.28 -2.68 4.91
N VAL A 24 -19.80 -1.84 4.01
CA VAL A 24 -20.06 -0.42 4.29
C VAL A 24 -21.09 -0.23 5.40
N ASP A 25 -22.15 -1.04 5.44
CA ASP A 25 -23.17 -0.95 6.50
C ASP A 25 -22.60 -1.33 7.87
N ILE A 26 -21.75 -2.36 7.95
CA ILE A 26 -21.03 -2.75 9.17
C ILE A 26 -20.13 -1.60 9.64
N VAL A 27 -19.37 -0.98 8.73
CA VAL A 27 -18.49 0.15 9.05
C VAL A 27 -19.30 1.36 9.52
N ARG A 28 -20.44 1.65 8.88
CA ARG A 28 -21.33 2.74 9.28
C ARG A 28 -21.88 2.52 10.69
N GLU A 29 -22.27 1.29 11.02
CA GLU A 29 -22.66 0.93 12.38
C GLU A 29 -21.54 1.19 13.39
N TRP A 30 -20.31 0.78 13.07
CA TRP A 30 -19.14 1.07 13.91
C TRP A 30 -18.94 2.58 14.12
N VAL A 31 -19.02 3.38 13.05
CA VAL A 31 -18.92 4.84 13.12
C VAL A 31 -19.99 5.41 14.06
N ASP A 32 -21.24 4.98 13.92
CA ASP A 32 -22.36 5.49 14.69
C ASP A 32 -22.28 5.11 16.18
N LEU A 33 -21.83 3.89 16.48
CA LEU A 33 -21.74 3.38 17.85
C LEU A 33 -20.46 3.80 18.59
N GLN A 34 -19.34 3.96 17.87
CA GLN A 34 -18.01 4.17 18.45
C GLN A 34 -17.42 5.51 18.04
N ALA A 35 -17.14 5.72 16.75
CA ALA A 35 -16.37 6.89 16.29
C ALA A 35 -17.04 8.23 16.63
N ARG A 36 -18.37 8.32 16.52
CA ARG A 36 -19.14 9.53 16.88
C ARG A 36 -19.00 9.96 18.34
N ARG A 37 -18.56 9.06 19.23
CA ARG A 37 -18.35 9.35 20.65
C ARG A 37 -16.96 9.93 20.93
N LEU A 38 -16.08 9.96 19.94
CA LEU A 38 -14.78 10.58 20.07
C LEU A 38 -14.94 12.10 20.31
N PRO A 39 -14.16 12.68 21.23
CA PRO A 39 -14.12 14.12 21.40
C PRO A 39 -13.83 14.81 20.07
N HIS A 40 -14.51 15.92 19.80
CA HIS A 40 -14.30 16.73 18.60
C HIS A 40 -14.51 16.01 17.26
N PHE A 41 -15.27 14.91 17.25
CA PHE A 41 -15.63 14.22 16.01
C PHE A 41 -16.33 15.17 15.01
N ALA A 42 -15.76 15.25 13.80
CA ALA A 42 -16.20 16.14 12.74
C ALA A 42 -16.77 15.39 11.52
N GLY A 43 -16.47 14.09 11.38
CA GLY A 43 -17.03 13.22 10.35
C GLY A 43 -16.23 11.94 10.13
N ALA A 44 -16.70 11.08 9.24
CA ALA A 44 -16.01 9.86 8.85
C ALA A 44 -16.34 9.47 7.41
N TYR A 45 -15.40 8.83 6.72
CA TYR A 45 -15.55 8.36 5.35
C TYR A 45 -14.62 7.18 5.04
N LEU A 46 -14.91 6.45 3.96
CA LEU A 46 -14.09 5.31 3.54
C LEU A 46 -12.82 5.76 2.82
N TRP A 47 -11.77 4.95 2.90
CA TRP A 47 -10.52 5.18 2.18
C TRP A 47 -10.07 3.90 1.47
N GLY A 48 -9.07 4.02 0.60
CA GLY A 48 -8.42 2.88 -0.03
C GLY A 48 -9.27 2.22 -1.13
N GLY A 49 -8.92 0.97 -1.43
CA GLY A 49 -9.44 0.24 -2.59
C GLY A 49 -10.96 0.03 -2.58
N ILE A 50 -11.59 -0.05 -1.41
CA ILE A 50 -13.04 -0.26 -1.28
C ILE A 50 -13.86 0.86 -1.93
N THR A 51 -13.33 2.09 -1.96
CA THR A 51 -14.02 3.25 -2.54
C THR A 51 -14.17 3.18 -4.06
N ALA A 52 -13.50 2.22 -4.72
CA ALA A 52 -13.59 1.98 -6.16
C ALA A 52 -14.61 0.90 -6.53
N LEU A 53 -15.03 0.08 -5.56
CA LEU A 53 -15.77 -1.14 -5.82
C LEU A 53 -17.28 -0.85 -5.86
N PRO A 54 -18.02 -1.46 -6.81
CA PRO A 54 -19.46 -1.37 -6.81
C PRO A 54 -20.04 -2.08 -5.58
N ALA A 55 -21.25 -1.69 -5.18
CA ALA A 55 -21.92 -2.15 -3.96
C ALA A 55 -22.08 -3.68 -3.87
N ASP A 56 -22.20 -4.36 -5.00
CA ASP A 56 -22.39 -5.80 -5.11
C ASP A 56 -21.07 -6.58 -5.32
N ALA A 57 -19.93 -5.90 -5.46
CA ALA A 57 -18.65 -6.57 -5.64
C ALA A 57 -18.28 -7.42 -4.41
N PRO A 58 -17.64 -8.58 -4.62
CA PRO A 58 -17.10 -9.38 -3.54
C PRO A 58 -15.93 -8.68 -2.85
N PHE A 59 -16.00 -8.57 -1.53
CA PHE A 59 -14.94 -8.06 -0.66
C PHE A 59 -14.41 -9.18 0.25
N PRO A 60 -13.16 -9.65 0.04
CA PRO A 60 -12.57 -10.67 0.90
C PRO A 60 -12.32 -10.14 2.32
N LEU A 61 -12.75 -10.89 3.35
CA LEU A 61 -12.65 -10.47 4.75
C LEU A 61 -11.23 -10.44 5.33
N TYR A 62 -10.25 -10.96 4.58
CA TYR A 62 -8.84 -10.82 4.96
C TYR A 62 -8.27 -9.42 4.66
N ARG A 63 -8.98 -8.61 3.87
CA ARG A 63 -8.61 -7.23 3.60
C ARG A 63 -9.10 -6.33 4.74
N ASP A 64 -8.25 -5.40 5.11
CA ASP A 64 -8.61 -4.26 5.93
C ASP A 64 -9.61 -3.35 5.20
N VAL A 65 -10.38 -2.62 5.99
CA VAL A 65 -11.23 -1.53 5.52
C VAL A 65 -10.70 -0.24 6.11
N ASP A 66 -10.14 0.61 5.25
CA ASP A 66 -9.64 1.91 5.66
C ASP A 66 -10.81 2.85 5.95
N VAL A 67 -10.83 3.41 7.16
CA VAL A 67 -11.86 4.34 7.63
C VAL A 67 -11.17 5.59 8.12
N VAL A 68 -11.37 6.71 7.42
CA VAL A 68 -10.92 8.00 7.94
C VAL A 68 -11.92 8.49 8.98
N VAL A 69 -11.39 8.84 10.16
CA VAL A 69 -12.11 9.56 11.21
C VAL A 69 -11.53 10.96 11.30
N VAL A 70 -12.39 11.95 11.10
CA VAL A 70 -12.02 13.37 11.12
C VAL A 70 -12.39 13.97 12.47
N THR A 71 -11.43 14.65 13.10
CA THR A 71 -11.59 15.32 14.39
C THR A 71 -11.02 16.74 14.36
N GLU A 72 -11.48 17.63 15.23
CA GLU A 72 -10.79 18.90 15.45
C GLU A 72 -9.57 18.69 16.36
N GLY A 73 -8.38 19.05 15.87
CA GLY A 73 -7.12 18.87 16.57
C GLY A 73 -6.36 17.63 16.12
N ALA A 74 -5.05 17.65 16.36
CA ALA A 74 -4.15 16.56 16.00
C ALA A 74 -4.42 15.31 16.85
N HIS A 75 -4.55 14.18 16.17
CA HIS A 75 -4.58 12.84 16.76
C HIS A 75 -3.55 12.00 16.00
N ASP A 76 -2.59 11.43 16.74
CA ASP A 76 -1.36 10.88 16.15
C ASP A 76 -1.39 9.35 15.95
N GLU A 77 -2.55 8.69 16.02
CA GLU A 77 -2.58 7.22 16.04
C GLU A 77 -3.61 6.63 15.07
N ASN A 78 -3.10 5.97 14.03
CA ASN A 78 -3.87 4.99 13.27
C ASN A 78 -4.13 3.77 14.16
N GLN A 79 -5.32 3.19 14.06
CA GLN A 79 -5.72 2.05 14.88
C GLN A 79 -6.30 0.93 14.04
N GLU A 80 -5.90 -0.31 14.32
CA GLU A 80 -6.52 -1.49 13.76
C GLU A 80 -7.56 -2.05 14.74
N ILE A 81 -8.82 -2.15 14.31
CA ILE A 81 -9.94 -2.54 15.15
C ILE A 81 -10.69 -3.72 14.52
N PRO A 82 -10.69 -4.92 15.14
CA PRO A 82 -11.57 -5.99 14.71
C PRO A 82 -13.03 -5.63 15.04
N TYR A 83 -13.91 -5.65 14.04
CA TYR A 83 -15.33 -5.37 14.22
C TYR A 83 -16.20 -6.23 13.30
N GLN A 84 -17.08 -7.04 13.89
CA GLN A 84 -17.99 -7.95 13.19
C GLN A 84 -17.32 -8.81 12.08
N GLY A 85 -16.08 -9.25 12.31
CA GLY A 85 -15.33 -10.08 11.36
C GLY A 85 -14.58 -9.30 10.27
N LEU A 86 -14.66 -7.97 10.26
CA LEU A 86 -13.78 -7.09 9.50
C LEU A 86 -12.61 -6.63 10.37
N MET A 87 -11.49 -6.29 9.71
CA MET A 87 -10.48 -5.43 10.31
C MET A 87 -10.67 -4.00 9.79
N LEU A 88 -10.83 -3.04 10.70
CA LEU A 88 -10.91 -1.63 10.34
C LEU A 88 -9.55 -0.98 10.59
N GLU A 89 -8.93 -0.39 9.55
CA GLU A 89 -7.80 0.52 9.72
C GLU A 89 -8.36 1.95 9.88
N VAL A 90 -8.39 2.44 11.11
CA VAL A 90 -8.88 3.78 11.44
C VAL A 90 -7.75 4.78 11.25
N ILE A 91 -7.90 5.67 10.27
CA ILE A 91 -6.97 6.73 9.94
C ILE A 91 -7.48 8.04 10.55
N ALA A 92 -6.75 8.59 11.51
CA ALA A 92 -7.14 9.84 12.16
C ALA A 92 -6.62 11.05 11.35
N LEU A 93 -7.51 11.95 10.94
CA LEU A 93 -7.13 13.17 10.23
C LEU A 93 -7.74 14.43 10.87
N ASP A 94 -6.97 15.51 10.89
CA ASP A 94 -7.46 16.81 11.38
C ASP A 94 -8.48 17.42 10.40
N LEU A 95 -9.54 18.02 10.94
CA LEU A 95 -10.53 18.78 10.17
C LEU A 95 -9.89 19.86 9.29
N ALA A 96 -8.78 20.46 9.71
CA ALA A 96 -8.03 21.45 8.93
C ALA A 96 -7.57 20.91 7.57
N ALA A 97 -7.24 19.61 7.47
CA ALA A 97 -6.86 18.96 6.21
C ALA A 97 -8.01 18.85 5.20
N HIS A 98 -9.25 19.14 5.62
CA HIS A 98 -10.47 19.04 4.82
C HIS A 98 -11.05 20.42 4.44
N ARG A 99 -10.37 21.52 4.78
CA ARG A 99 -10.87 22.87 4.52
C ARG A 99 -10.53 23.39 3.12
N ASP A 100 -9.53 22.82 2.47
CA ASP A 100 -9.03 23.28 1.16
C ASP A 100 -9.17 22.19 0.11
N ALA A 101 -10.17 22.33 -0.75
CA ALA A 101 -10.42 21.42 -1.86
C ALA A 101 -9.26 21.39 -2.88
N GLU A 102 -8.57 22.51 -3.08
CA GLU A 102 -7.44 22.58 -4.01
C GLU A 102 -6.23 21.80 -3.49
N ALA A 103 -5.94 21.90 -2.19
CA ALA A 103 -4.92 21.09 -1.53
C ALA A 103 -5.23 19.59 -1.61
N VAL A 104 -6.49 19.20 -1.37
CA VAL A 104 -6.94 17.80 -1.52
C VAL A 104 -6.81 17.32 -2.96
N LEU A 105 -7.22 18.13 -3.95
CA LEU A 105 -7.10 17.81 -5.37
C LEU A 105 -5.66 17.64 -5.83
N ALA A 106 -4.72 18.42 -5.29
CA ALA A 106 -3.31 18.37 -5.64
C ALA A 106 -2.57 17.18 -4.99
N ASN A 107 -3.12 16.56 -3.95
CA ASN A 107 -2.47 15.49 -3.21
C ASN A 107 -2.74 14.11 -3.88
N PRO A 108 -1.68 13.32 -4.17
CA PRO A 108 -1.80 12.05 -4.89
C PRO A 108 -2.56 10.96 -4.12
N SER A 109 -2.58 11.02 -2.78
CA SER A 109 -3.31 10.05 -1.94
C SER A 109 -4.70 10.56 -1.55
N HIS A 110 -4.83 11.82 -1.14
CA HIS A 110 -6.13 12.38 -0.73
C HIS A 110 -7.10 12.58 -1.88
N GLY A 111 -6.62 13.10 -3.02
CA GLY A 111 -7.48 13.43 -4.16
C GLY A 111 -8.32 12.26 -4.66
N PRO A 112 -7.71 11.10 -5.02
CA PRO A 112 -8.44 9.94 -5.54
C PRO A 112 -9.45 9.37 -4.52
N ASN A 113 -9.05 9.27 -3.25
CA ASN A 113 -9.91 8.76 -2.19
C ASN A 113 -11.10 9.69 -1.95
N MET A 114 -10.87 10.99 -1.79
CA MET A 114 -11.95 11.96 -1.61
C MET A 114 -12.86 12.08 -2.85
N ALA A 115 -12.35 11.90 -4.07
CA ALA A 115 -13.17 11.99 -5.29
C ALA A 115 -14.25 10.89 -5.39
N THR A 116 -14.07 9.77 -4.71
CA THR A 116 -14.87 8.54 -4.90
C THR A 116 -15.38 7.94 -3.60
N THR A 117 -14.99 8.50 -2.46
CA THR A 117 -15.34 7.97 -1.15
C THR A 117 -16.85 7.99 -0.91
N GLN A 118 -17.28 7.11 -0.01
CA GLN A 118 -18.58 7.19 0.63
C GLN A 118 -18.42 7.88 1.99
N ILE A 119 -19.13 8.98 2.16
CA ILE A 119 -19.23 9.68 3.44
C ILE A 119 -20.12 8.84 4.38
N LEU A 120 -19.57 8.45 5.52
CA LEU A 120 -20.25 7.62 6.52
C LEU A 120 -20.98 8.49 7.56
N ALA A 121 -20.39 9.63 7.92
CA ALA A 121 -20.98 10.64 8.78
C ALA A 121 -20.42 12.04 8.48
N ASP A 122 -21.27 13.06 8.45
CA ASP A 122 -20.88 14.46 8.24
C ASP A 122 -21.70 15.41 9.13
N PRO A 123 -21.51 15.36 10.47
CA PRO A 123 -22.26 16.20 11.39
C PRO A 123 -21.94 17.71 11.25
N THR A 124 -20.78 18.04 10.69
CA THR A 124 -20.34 19.42 10.47
C THR A 124 -20.83 19.98 9.12
N GLY A 125 -21.22 19.11 8.19
CA GLY A 125 -21.62 19.48 6.83
C GLY A 125 -20.45 19.91 5.94
N ILE A 126 -19.21 19.59 6.32
CA ILE A 126 -18.00 20.00 5.59
C ILE A 126 -17.58 18.93 4.57
N LEU A 127 -17.77 17.65 4.88
CA LEU A 127 -17.23 16.56 4.07
C LEU A 127 -18.00 16.37 2.76
N VAL A 128 -19.32 16.44 2.78
CA VAL A 128 -20.13 16.25 1.56
C VAL A 128 -19.83 17.34 0.50
N PRO A 129 -19.83 18.65 0.83
CA PRO A 129 -19.44 19.68 -0.14
C PRO A 129 -18.01 19.52 -0.66
N LEU A 130 -17.07 19.14 0.21
CA LEU A 130 -15.68 18.88 -0.18
C LEU A 130 -15.59 17.72 -1.19
N GLN A 131 -16.20 16.58 -0.85
CA GLN A 131 -16.26 15.39 -1.70
C GLN A 131 -16.80 15.75 -3.09
N GLN A 132 -17.90 16.49 -3.16
CA GLN A 132 -18.52 16.92 -4.41
C GLN A 132 -17.60 17.83 -5.23
N ALA A 133 -16.96 18.81 -4.58
CA ALA A 133 -16.02 19.72 -5.24
C ALA A 133 -14.79 18.99 -5.80
N VAL A 134 -14.24 18.05 -5.02
CA VAL A 134 -13.11 17.21 -5.43
C VAL A 134 -13.53 16.31 -6.59
N ALA A 135 -14.64 15.58 -6.48
CA ALA A 135 -15.15 14.70 -7.53
C ALA A 135 -15.38 15.45 -8.86
N ALA A 136 -15.95 16.65 -8.81
CA ALA A 136 -16.24 17.46 -9.99
C ALA A 136 -14.97 17.99 -10.70
N HIS A 137 -13.82 18.02 -10.02
CA HIS A 137 -12.59 18.61 -10.54
C HIS A 137 -11.43 17.63 -10.63
N PHE A 138 -11.55 16.43 -10.06
CA PHE A 138 -10.47 15.45 -9.94
C PHE A 138 -9.73 15.18 -11.26
N GLY A 139 -10.48 15.01 -12.35
CA GLY A 139 -9.95 14.75 -13.70
C GLY A 139 -9.44 15.97 -14.48
N ARG A 140 -9.40 17.17 -13.89
CA ARG A 140 -8.86 18.35 -14.60
C ARG A 140 -7.34 18.27 -14.67
N ARG A 141 -6.79 18.60 -15.83
CA ARG A 141 -5.35 18.53 -16.14
C ARG A 141 -4.47 19.20 -15.09
N ARG A 142 -4.85 20.40 -14.62
CA ARG A 142 -4.07 21.12 -13.60
C ARG A 142 -3.84 20.30 -12.32
N TRP A 143 -4.84 19.50 -11.93
CA TRP A 143 -4.78 18.69 -10.72
C TRP A 143 -4.08 17.36 -10.94
N ILE A 144 -4.26 16.75 -12.11
CA ILE A 144 -3.46 15.59 -12.51
C ILE A 144 -1.97 15.96 -12.53
N GLN A 145 -1.63 17.10 -13.13
CA GLN A 145 -0.26 17.61 -13.19
C GLN A 145 0.33 17.83 -11.78
N ALA A 146 -0.43 18.44 -10.87
CA ALA A 146 0.00 18.64 -9.48
C ALA A 146 0.29 17.31 -8.76
N ARG A 147 -0.57 16.31 -8.92
CA ARG A 147 -0.36 14.98 -8.34
C ARG A 147 0.84 14.26 -8.98
N CYS A 148 1.00 14.34 -10.30
CA CYS A 148 2.17 13.80 -11.00
C CYS A 148 3.47 14.43 -10.51
N GLU A 149 3.50 15.73 -10.23
CA GLU A 149 4.67 16.39 -9.66
C GLU A 149 5.00 15.85 -8.26
N GLY A 150 3.97 15.60 -7.44
CA GLY A 150 4.13 14.93 -6.15
C GLY A 150 4.79 13.54 -6.26
N GLU A 151 4.33 12.72 -7.21
CA GLU A 151 4.91 11.39 -7.45
C GLU A 151 6.33 11.45 -8.03
N LYS A 152 6.61 12.39 -8.95
CA LYS A 152 7.99 12.64 -9.42
C LYS A 152 8.90 13.01 -8.26
N ALA A 153 8.45 13.90 -7.38
CA ALA A 153 9.22 14.28 -6.20
C ALA A 153 9.47 13.08 -5.26
N SER A 154 8.50 12.16 -5.12
CA SER A 154 8.68 10.90 -4.39
C SER A 154 9.73 10.01 -5.06
N ALA A 155 9.65 9.80 -6.38
CA ALA A 155 10.62 9.01 -7.12
C ALA A 155 12.04 9.61 -7.03
N GLU A 156 12.20 10.94 -7.09
CA GLU A 156 13.50 11.59 -6.91
C GLU A 156 14.07 11.41 -5.49
N ARG A 157 13.21 11.46 -4.45
CA ARG A 157 13.64 11.18 -3.07
C ARG A 157 14.11 9.74 -2.91
N SER A 158 13.35 8.77 -3.43
CA SER A 158 13.73 7.35 -3.35
C SER A 158 14.98 7.07 -4.19
N LEU A 159 15.16 7.71 -5.35
CA LEU A 159 16.40 7.61 -6.13
C LEU A 159 17.61 8.21 -5.39
N ALA A 160 17.41 9.29 -4.64
CA ALA A 160 18.45 9.82 -3.75
C ALA A 160 18.75 8.87 -2.58
N ALA A 161 17.73 8.25 -1.98
CA ALA A 161 17.90 7.22 -0.96
C ALA A 161 18.67 6.00 -1.49
N MET A 162 18.36 5.55 -2.72
CA MET A 162 19.11 4.49 -3.38
C MET A 162 20.61 4.81 -3.49
N ARG A 163 20.98 6.05 -3.83
CA ARG A 163 22.40 6.47 -3.90
C ARG A 163 23.11 6.42 -2.54
N GLN A 164 22.37 6.56 -1.44
CA GLN A 164 22.90 6.61 -0.08
C GLN A 164 22.81 5.25 0.65
N ALA A 165 21.98 4.33 0.14
CA ALA A 165 21.74 3.03 0.73
C ALA A 165 23.06 2.24 0.85
N SER A 166 23.29 1.70 2.05
CA SER A 166 24.53 1.05 2.45
C SER A 166 24.34 -0.40 2.90
N THR A 167 23.10 -0.75 3.24
CA THR A 167 22.72 -2.12 3.62
C THR A 167 21.77 -2.75 2.59
N PRO A 168 21.73 -4.08 2.47
CA PRO A 168 20.79 -4.76 1.57
C PRO A 168 19.31 -4.41 1.83
N VAL A 169 18.94 -4.13 3.09
CA VAL A 169 17.59 -3.71 3.49
C VAL A 169 17.28 -2.32 2.97
N GLU A 170 18.16 -1.34 3.22
CA GLU A 170 18.02 0.03 2.71
C GLU A 170 17.94 0.06 1.18
N ILE A 171 18.74 -0.79 0.51
CA ILE A 171 18.73 -0.95 -0.95
C ILE A 171 17.35 -1.41 -1.41
N LEU A 172 16.84 -2.49 -0.84
CA LEU A 172 15.56 -3.08 -1.25
C LEU A 172 14.39 -2.14 -0.97
N ASP A 173 14.39 -1.50 0.19
CA ASP A 173 13.35 -0.54 0.58
C ASP A 173 13.32 0.66 -0.39
N SER A 174 14.50 1.24 -0.67
CA SER A 174 14.61 2.36 -1.62
C SER A 174 14.19 1.99 -3.04
N VAL A 175 14.46 0.75 -3.49
CA VAL A 175 13.98 0.24 -4.80
C VAL A 175 12.46 0.10 -4.81
N ARG A 176 11.86 -0.45 -3.75
CA ARG A 176 10.39 -0.60 -3.66
C ARG A 176 9.71 0.76 -3.66
N GLU A 177 10.17 1.70 -2.86
CA GLU A 177 9.62 3.05 -2.82
C GLU A 177 9.73 3.74 -4.20
N PHE A 178 10.88 3.60 -4.86
CA PHE A 178 11.11 4.16 -6.18
C PHE A 178 10.16 3.56 -7.22
N LEU A 179 10.03 2.23 -7.29
CA LEU A 179 9.11 1.55 -8.22
C LEU A 179 7.64 1.85 -7.89
N GLY A 180 7.30 1.95 -6.61
CA GLY A 180 5.98 2.38 -6.13
C GLY A 180 5.64 3.78 -6.64
N ALA A 181 6.55 4.75 -6.50
CA ALA A 181 6.36 6.12 -6.98
C ALA A 181 6.24 6.19 -8.51
N LEU A 182 7.02 5.41 -9.27
CA LEU A 182 6.91 5.35 -10.73
C LEU A 182 5.58 4.75 -11.18
N SER A 183 5.13 3.68 -10.52
CA SER A 183 3.82 3.09 -10.80
C SER A 183 2.68 4.03 -10.41
N GLY A 184 2.80 4.70 -9.27
CA GLY A 184 1.85 5.72 -8.80
C GLY A 184 1.76 6.90 -9.76
N LEU A 185 2.89 7.38 -10.29
CA LEU A 185 2.95 8.44 -11.29
C LEU A 185 2.13 8.09 -12.55
N LEU A 186 2.32 6.88 -13.10
CA LEU A 186 1.56 6.45 -14.28
C LEU A 186 0.08 6.21 -13.97
N ALA A 187 -0.23 5.70 -12.78
CA ALA A 187 -1.61 5.52 -12.35
C ALA A 187 -2.32 6.88 -12.26
N VAL A 188 -1.73 7.84 -11.56
CA VAL A 188 -2.24 9.22 -11.43
C VAL A 188 -2.40 9.88 -12.80
N ALA A 189 -1.41 9.75 -13.69
CA ALA A 189 -1.46 10.32 -15.04
C ALA A 189 -2.60 9.75 -15.89
N GLN A 190 -3.09 8.55 -15.57
CA GLN A 190 -4.20 7.88 -16.27
C GLN A 190 -5.52 7.92 -15.49
N LEU A 191 -5.54 8.57 -14.31
CA LEU A 191 -6.67 8.54 -13.36
C LEU A 191 -6.99 7.13 -12.84
N GLU A 192 -6.01 6.23 -12.88
CA GLU A 192 -6.05 4.93 -12.25
C GLU A 192 -5.64 5.03 -10.78
N ARG A 193 -5.97 3.98 -10.01
CA ARG A 193 -5.67 3.94 -8.57
C ARG A 193 -4.35 3.24 -8.31
N PRO A 194 -3.40 3.90 -7.62
CA PRO A 194 -2.23 3.23 -7.12
C PRO A 194 -2.60 2.06 -6.20
N THR A 195 -1.79 1.00 -6.25
CA THR A 195 -1.90 -0.16 -5.36
C THR A 195 -0.51 -0.57 -4.91
N THR A 196 -0.35 -0.87 -3.62
CA THR A 196 0.94 -1.33 -3.08
C THR A 196 1.16 -2.81 -3.40
N ARG A 197 0.20 -3.69 -3.05
CA ARG A 197 0.34 -5.14 -3.24
C ARG A 197 0.61 -5.53 -4.69
N ARG A 198 -0.10 -4.92 -5.63
CA ARG A 198 -0.01 -5.24 -7.07
C ARG A 198 0.82 -4.22 -7.85
N THR A 199 1.73 -3.48 -7.18
CA THR A 199 2.51 -2.38 -7.79
C THR A 199 3.07 -2.74 -9.16
N LEU A 200 3.84 -3.83 -9.26
CA LEU A 200 4.49 -4.19 -10.52
C LEU A 200 3.53 -4.76 -11.57
N VAL A 201 2.44 -5.41 -11.15
CA VAL A 201 1.38 -5.85 -12.07
C VAL A 201 0.70 -4.63 -12.70
N MET A 202 0.31 -3.67 -11.87
CA MET A 202 -0.28 -2.41 -12.33
C MET A 202 0.71 -1.65 -13.23
N LEU A 203 1.99 -1.59 -12.88
CA LEU A 203 3.01 -0.99 -13.73
C LEU A 203 3.09 -1.67 -15.11
N CYS A 204 3.01 -3.00 -15.17
CA CYS A 204 2.94 -3.76 -16.41
C CYS A 204 1.74 -3.33 -17.26
N GLU A 205 0.55 -3.35 -16.69
CA GLU A 205 -0.71 -3.01 -17.38
C GLU A 205 -0.68 -1.57 -17.93
N LEU A 206 -0.23 -0.61 -17.11
CA LEU A 206 -0.13 0.81 -17.48
C LEU A 206 0.88 1.04 -18.61
N LEU A 207 2.01 0.30 -18.60
CA LEU A 207 3.04 0.40 -19.64
C LEU A 207 2.66 -0.37 -20.91
N GLU A 208 1.93 -1.46 -20.79
CA GLU A 208 1.37 -2.20 -21.94
C GLU A 208 0.42 -1.31 -22.74
N ALA A 209 -0.46 -0.58 -22.06
CA ALA A 209 -1.36 0.38 -22.69
C ALA A 209 -0.61 1.50 -23.45
N CYS A 210 0.64 1.77 -23.07
CA CYS A 210 1.53 2.72 -23.74
C CYS A 210 2.45 2.08 -24.79
N GLY A 211 2.40 0.76 -24.99
CA GLY A 211 3.31 0.02 -25.87
C GLY A 211 4.76 -0.01 -25.38
N ARG A 212 4.99 0.09 -24.07
CA ARG A 212 6.31 0.24 -23.43
C ARG A 212 6.63 -0.85 -22.41
N LEU A 213 6.28 -2.10 -22.74
CA LEU A 213 6.62 -3.27 -21.92
C LEU A 213 8.13 -3.46 -21.70
N ASP A 214 8.97 -2.86 -22.55
CA ASP A 214 10.42 -2.77 -22.33
C ASP A 214 10.78 -2.10 -20.99
N LEU A 215 10.01 -1.10 -20.58
CA LEU A 215 10.21 -0.40 -19.31
C LEU A 215 9.75 -1.23 -18.11
N HIS A 216 8.75 -2.11 -18.30
CA HIS A 216 8.33 -3.05 -17.28
C HIS A 216 9.41 -4.10 -17.01
N GLU A 217 9.99 -4.68 -18.06
CA GLU A 217 11.13 -5.61 -17.90
C GLU A 217 12.36 -4.92 -17.27
N ALA A 218 12.58 -3.63 -17.54
CA ALA A 218 13.60 -2.84 -16.85
C ALA A 218 13.28 -2.66 -15.35
N ALA A 219 12.01 -2.47 -14.97
CA ALA A 219 11.57 -2.42 -13.57
C ALA A 219 11.77 -3.77 -12.86
N LEU A 220 11.43 -4.89 -13.50
CA LEU A 220 11.70 -6.24 -12.97
C LEU A 220 13.21 -6.49 -12.79
N THR A 221 14.02 -5.99 -13.72
CA THR A 221 15.48 -6.08 -13.62
C THR A 221 16.00 -5.25 -12.45
N LEU A 222 15.45 -4.06 -12.22
CA LEU A 222 15.80 -3.19 -11.10
C LEU A 222 15.46 -3.84 -9.76
N MET A 223 14.28 -4.46 -9.67
CA MET A 223 13.83 -5.23 -8.52
C MET A 223 14.69 -6.50 -8.30
N GLY A 224 15.39 -6.96 -9.33
CA GLY A 224 16.20 -8.18 -9.28
C GLY A 224 15.41 -9.46 -9.52
N CYS A 225 14.17 -9.36 -10.02
CA CYS A 225 13.27 -10.51 -10.18
C CYS A 225 13.00 -10.93 -11.63
N ALA A 226 13.51 -10.19 -12.63
CA ALA A 226 13.26 -10.48 -14.05
C ALA A 226 13.60 -11.92 -14.48
N HIS A 227 14.60 -12.53 -13.84
CA HIS A 227 15.14 -13.85 -14.17
C HIS A 227 14.52 -15.00 -13.36
N LEU A 228 13.68 -14.70 -12.36
CA LEU A 228 13.16 -15.70 -11.44
C LEU A 228 12.05 -16.52 -12.09
N SER A 229 12.11 -17.84 -11.92
CA SER A 229 11.04 -18.73 -12.32
C SER A 229 9.91 -18.75 -11.29
N ARG A 230 8.74 -19.25 -11.68
CA ARG A 230 7.62 -19.48 -10.75
C ARG A 230 8.03 -20.32 -9.54
N ALA A 231 8.92 -21.31 -9.72
CA ALA A 231 9.39 -22.17 -8.64
C ALA A 231 10.30 -21.42 -7.64
N ASP A 232 11.15 -20.51 -8.15
CA ASP A 232 12.01 -19.67 -7.30
C ASP A 232 11.17 -18.74 -6.43
N VAL A 233 10.16 -18.11 -7.03
CA VAL A 233 9.23 -17.20 -6.33
C VAL A 233 8.39 -17.97 -5.30
N GLN A 234 7.87 -19.15 -5.64
CA GLN A 234 7.12 -19.98 -4.68
C GLN A 234 7.99 -20.34 -3.48
N THR A 235 9.25 -20.74 -3.72
CA THR A 235 10.20 -21.04 -2.63
C THR A 235 10.45 -19.83 -1.75
N MET A 236 10.59 -18.65 -2.34
CA MET A 236 10.77 -17.39 -1.61
C MET A 236 9.54 -17.07 -0.75
N GLN A 237 8.34 -17.17 -1.32
CA GLN A 237 7.08 -16.98 -0.59
C GLN A 237 6.97 -17.94 0.60
N ASP A 238 7.17 -19.25 0.37
CA ASP A 238 7.06 -20.26 1.42
C ASP A 238 8.00 -19.95 2.60
N GLN A 239 9.23 -19.50 2.31
CA GLN A 239 10.18 -19.07 3.33
C GLN A 239 9.74 -17.81 4.07
N SER A 240 9.24 -16.80 3.36
CA SER A 240 8.75 -15.56 3.96
C SER A 240 7.51 -15.79 4.82
N VAL A 241 6.66 -16.74 4.47
CA VAL A 241 5.48 -17.12 5.26
C VAL A 241 5.89 -17.78 6.57
N ILE A 242 6.87 -18.68 6.55
CA ILE A 242 7.43 -19.28 7.78
C ILE A 242 8.01 -18.20 8.69
N ALA A 243 8.75 -17.24 8.12
CA ALA A 243 9.30 -16.12 8.86
C ALA A 243 8.21 -15.23 9.45
N PHE A 244 7.17 -14.90 8.67
CA PHE A 244 6.03 -14.12 9.13
C PHE A 244 5.30 -14.79 10.30
N ASP A 245 4.93 -16.07 10.15
CA ASP A 245 4.22 -16.83 11.19
C ASP A 245 5.02 -16.83 12.50
N ARG A 246 6.34 -17.03 12.40
CA ARG A 246 7.22 -16.98 13.58
C ARG A 246 7.38 -15.57 14.15
N ALA A 247 7.48 -14.54 13.31
CA ALA A 247 7.64 -13.16 13.73
C ALA A 247 6.41 -12.69 14.53
N VAL A 248 5.20 -13.02 14.07
CA VAL A 248 3.94 -12.72 14.76
C VAL A 248 3.90 -13.30 16.18
N GLU A 249 4.45 -14.49 16.39
CA GLU A 249 4.50 -15.13 17.72
C GLU A 249 5.45 -14.44 18.71
N VAL A 250 6.54 -13.85 18.21
CA VAL A 250 7.63 -13.33 19.06
C VAL A 250 7.67 -11.80 19.13
N TYR A 251 6.94 -11.10 18.26
CA TYR A 251 6.98 -9.65 18.12
C TYR A 251 6.72 -8.91 19.44
N ARG A 252 7.70 -8.11 19.85
CA ARG A 252 7.66 -7.30 21.09
C ARG A 252 8.30 -5.93 20.89
N THR A 253 9.37 -5.86 20.11
CA THR A 253 10.16 -4.64 19.93
C THR A 253 9.57 -3.81 18.78
N PRO A 254 9.08 -2.58 19.05
CA PRO A 254 8.60 -1.70 17.99
C PRO A 254 9.64 -1.56 16.88
N THR A 255 9.22 -1.85 15.65
CA THR A 255 10.06 -1.89 14.45
C THR A 255 9.32 -1.16 13.33
N PRO A 256 10.00 -0.50 12.37
CA PRO A 256 9.35 0.06 11.19
C PRO A 256 8.41 -0.95 10.53
N TYR A 257 7.20 -0.50 10.18
CA TYR A 257 6.11 -1.34 9.65
C TYR A 257 5.69 -2.51 10.54
N GLY A 258 6.07 -2.54 11.82
CA GLY A 258 5.72 -3.61 12.75
C GLY A 258 4.22 -3.75 13.01
N PHE A 259 3.41 -2.76 12.62
CA PHE A 259 1.94 -2.90 12.59
C PHE A 259 1.48 -4.05 11.67
N THR A 260 2.27 -4.40 10.66
CA THR A 260 2.00 -5.54 9.76
C THR A 260 2.12 -6.91 10.44
N MET A 261 2.76 -6.99 11.61
CA MET A 261 3.01 -8.24 12.32
C MET A 261 1.80 -8.66 13.17
N ARG A 262 0.67 -8.91 12.50
CA ARG A 262 -0.60 -9.32 13.12
C ARG A 262 -1.14 -10.60 12.48
N PRO A 263 -1.71 -11.53 13.27
CA PRO A 263 -2.22 -12.79 12.74
C PRO A 263 -3.26 -12.61 11.62
N HIS A 264 -4.09 -11.57 11.71
CA HIS A 264 -5.17 -11.35 10.75
C HIS A 264 -4.66 -10.86 9.38
N LEU A 265 -3.44 -10.30 9.29
CA LEU A 265 -2.81 -9.88 8.02
C LEU A 265 -2.14 -11.03 7.29
N ARG A 266 -2.02 -12.21 7.94
CA ARG A 266 -1.45 -13.40 7.32
C ARG A 266 -2.05 -13.67 5.94
N PRO A 267 -3.39 -13.66 5.75
CA PRO A 267 -3.92 -14.02 4.45
C PRO A 267 -3.73 -12.94 3.38
N TYR A 268 -3.59 -11.68 3.80
CA TYR A 268 -3.24 -10.59 2.90
C TYR A 268 -1.83 -10.77 2.29
N HIS A 269 -0.91 -11.32 3.07
CA HIS A 269 0.44 -11.64 2.61
C HIS A 269 0.54 -13.00 1.90
N VAL A 270 -0.22 -14.01 2.35
CA VAL A 270 -0.14 -15.38 1.80
C VAL A 270 -1.02 -15.52 0.56
N GLU A 271 -2.34 -15.51 0.73
CA GLU A 271 -3.33 -15.69 -0.34
C GLU A 271 -3.21 -14.55 -1.35
N GLY A 272 -3.03 -13.31 -0.88
CA GLY A 272 -2.82 -12.16 -1.76
C GLY A 272 -1.57 -12.27 -2.66
N THR A 273 -0.51 -12.94 -2.21
CA THR A 273 0.66 -13.23 -3.05
C THR A 273 0.39 -14.42 -3.98
N GLN A 274 -0.24 -15.46 -3.46
CA GLN A 274 -0.53 -16.68 -4.22
C GLN A 274 -1.45 -16.39 -5.41
N GLU A 275 -2.47 -15.53 -5.24
CA GLU A 275 -3.32 -15.01 -6.32
C GLU A 275 -2.48 -14.50 -7.50
N MET A 276 -1.48 -13.66 -7.25
CA MET A 276 -0.61 -13.11 -8.31
C MET A 276 0.21 -14.21 -8.99
N ILE A 277 0.76 -15.15 -8.23
CA ILE A 277 1.57 -16.26 -8.77
C ILE A 277 0.73 -17.19 -9.63
N ASP A 278 -0.52 -17.44 -9.25
CA ASP A 278 -1.46 -18.30 -9.97
C ASP A 278 -1.98 -17.65 -11.25
N GLU A 279 -2.12 -16.31 -11.25
CA GLU A 279 -2.40 -15.50 -12.44
C GLU A 279 -1.22 -15.43 -13.43
N GLY A 280 -0.06 -15.97 -13.07
CA GLY A 280 1.17 -15.93 -13.87
C GLY A 280 2.08 -14.74 -13.58
N ASN A 281 1.68 -13.84 -12.69
CA ASN A 281 2.41 -12.62 -12.28
C ASN A 281 3.45 -12.90 -11.17
N HIS A 282 4.17 -14.01 -11.30
CA HIS A 282 5.10 -14.47 -10.27
C HIS A 282 6.30 -13.54 -10.09
N ARG A 283 6.83 -12.93 -11.15
CA ARG A 283 7.99 -12.01 -11.06
C ARG A 283 7.59 -10.72 -10.35
N GLU A 284 6.38 -10.25 -10.62
CA GLU A 284 5.77 -9.06 -10.06
C GLU A 284 5.42 -9.26 -8.57
N ALA A 285 4.98 -10.47 -8.20
CA ALA A 285 4.68 -10.85 -6.82
C ALA A 285 5.87 -10.69 -5.86
N VAL A 286 7.11 -10.73 -6.37
CA VAL A 286 8.33 -10.51 -5.58
C VAL A 286 8.32 -9.15 -4.87
N PHE A 287 7.76 -8.11 -5.49
CA PHE A 287 7.60 -6.81 -4.84
C PHE A 287 6.87 -6.96 -3.50
N TRP A 288 5.75 -7.68 -3.50
CA TRP A 288 4.94 -7.87 -2.30
C TRP A 288 5.55 -8.85 -1.30
N ILE A 289 6.19 -9.93 -1.78
CA ILE A 289 6.93 -10.85 -0.91
C ILE A 289 8.01 -10.09 -0.12
N THR A 290 8.72 -9.18 -0.78
CA THR A 290 9.78 -8.43 -0.10
C THR A 290 9.27 -7.50 0.98
N CYS A 291 8.00 -7.08 0.97
CA CYS A 291 7.37 -6.34 2.09
C CYS A 291 7.30 -7.13 3.40
N LEU A 292 7.59 -8.43 3.37
CA LEU A 292 7.75 -9.27 4.56
C LEU A 292 9.16 -9.22 5.17
N ASP A 293 10.07 -8.38 4.66
CA ASP A 293 11.39 -8.14 5.26
C ASP A 293 11.30 -7.70 6.73
N THR A 294 10.26 -6.94 7.09
CA THR A 294 9.94 -6.60 8.49
C THR A 294 9.85 -7.83 9.40
N ALA A 295 9.34 -8.97 8.92
CA ALA A 295 9.29 -10.21 9.71
C ALA A 295 10.71 -10.67 10.08
N TYR A 296 11.65 -10.62 9.14
CA TYR A 296 13.05 -10.98 9.41
C TYR A 296 13.70 -10.00 10.40
N ILE A 297 13.41 -8.70 10.32
CA ILE A 297 13.91 -7.71 11.28
C ILE A 297 13.38 -8.02 12.68
N VAL A 298 12.07 -8.31 12.81
CA VAL A 298 11.47 -8.73 14.08
C VAL A 298 12.14 -9.99 14.62
N LEU A 299 12.39 -10.98 13.79
CA LEU A 299 13.07 -12.21 14.21
C LEU A 299 14.51 -11.95 14.70
N GLN A 300 15.24 -11.04 14.04
CA GLN A 300 16.57 -10.66 14.51
C GLN A 300 16.54 -9.94 15.87
N ASN A 301 15.47 -9.22 16.19
CA ASN A 301 15.30 -8.55 17.48
C ASN A 301 14.82 -9.54 18.56
N ASP A 302 13.73 -10.25 18.30
CA ASP A 302 12.89 -10.86 19.34
C ASP A 302 12.90 -12.40 19.38
N ALA A 303 13.38 -13.08 18.32
CA ALA A 303 13.41 -14.55 18.32
C ALA A 303 14.44 -15.12 19.32
N PRO A 304 14.28 -16.36 19.79
CA PRO A 304 15.30 -17.05 20.58
C PRO A 304 16.67 -17.08 19.88
N ALA A 305 17.75 -16.92 20.65
CA ALA A 305 19.12 -16.81 20.10
C ALA A 305 19.53 -17.99 19.20
N ALA A 306 18.98 -19.19 19.45
CA ALA A 306 19.24 -20.38 18.64
C ALA A 306 18.59 -20.33 17.23
N GLU A 307 17.51 -19.56 17.05
CA GLU A 307 16.77 -19.45 15.80
C GLU A 307 17.31 -18.32 14.90
N LYS A 308 17.84 -17.24 15.50
CA LYS A 308 18.30 -16.04 14.76
C LYS A 308 19.25 -16.34 13.60
N PRO A 309 20.25 -17.24 13.71
CA PRO A 309 21.16 -17.54 12.59
C PRO A 309 20.46 -18.14 11.37
N VAL A 310 19.41 -18.95 11.57
CA VAL A 310 18.67 -19.59 10.48
C VAL A 310 17.91 -18.53 9.68
N PHE A 311 17.17 -17.66 10.36
CA PHE A 311 16.43 -16.58 9.71
C PHE A 311 17.34 -15.51 9.10
N ALA A 312 18.50 -15.24 9.71
CA ALA A 312 19.50 -14.34 9.13
C ALA A 312 20.04 -14.90 7.81
N ALA A 313 20.33 -16.20 7.76
CA ALA A 313 20.80 -16.86 6.53
C ALA A 313 19.73 -16.84 5.43
N GLN A 314 18.46 -17.09 5.77
CA GLN A 314 17.35 -16.98 4.81
C GLN A 314 17.19 -15.57 4.25
N PHE A 315 17.26 -14.55 5.12
CA PHE A 315 17.15 -13.17 4.68
C PHE A 315 18.32 -12.74 3.78
N CYS A 316 19.53 -13.16 4.13
CA CYS A 316 20.71 -12.96 3.29
C CYS A 316 20.59 -13.67 1.93
N ALA A 317 20.03 -14.88 1.90
CA ALA A 317 19.79 -15.62 0.66
C ALA A 317 18.79 -14.88 -0.25
N MET A 318 17.69 -14.35 0.31
CA MET A 318 16.73 -13.53 -0.44
C MET A 318 17.41 -12.32 -1.09
N HIS A 319 18.18 -11.55 -0.32
CA HIS A 319 18.94 -10.41 -0.87
C HIS A 319 19.96 -10.82 -1.93
N THR A 320 20.58 -11.98 -1.77
CA THR A 320 21.54 -12.51 -2.77
C THR A 320 20.85 -12.84 -4.08
N VAL A 321 19.69 -13.50 -4.03
CA VAL A 321 18.87 -13.83 -5.21
C VAL A 321 18.42 -12.56 -5.95
N LEU A 322 18.06 -11.50 -5.23
CA LEU A 322 17.66 -10.20 -5.81
C LEU A 322 18.85 -9.34 -6.27
N GLY A 323 20.09 -9.79 -6.02
CA GLY A 323 21.31 -9.07 -6.39
C GLY A 323 21.57 -7.81 -5.55
N CYS A 324 21.09 -7.75 -4.31
CA CYS A 324 21.27 -6.62 -3.38
C CYS A 324 22.60 -6.67 -2.60
N THR A 325 23.62 -7.38 -3.10
CA THR A 325 24.81 -7.77 -2.31
C THR A 325 26.14 -7.18 -2.75
N SER A 326 26.22 -6.46 -3.88
CA SER A 326 27.47 -5.89 -4.39
C SER A 326 27.36 -4.38 -4.65
N ALA A 327 28.35 -3.61 -4.18
CA ALA A 327 28.40 -2.16 -4.30
C ALA A 327 28.67 -1.67 -5.74
N GLU A 328 29.42 -2.44 -6.54
CA GLU A 328 29.74 -2.10 -7.93
C GLU A 328 28.51 -2.26 -8.84
N THR A 329 27.79 -3.38 -8.68
CA THR A 329 26.49 -3.61 -9.37
C THR A 329 25.41 -2.62 -8.93
N TRP A 330 25.57 -2.00 -7.75
CA TRP A 330 24.59 -1.06 -7.24
C TRP A 330 24.62 0.29 -7.95
N THR A 331 25.81 0.81 -8.26
CA THR A 331 25.94 2.08 -9.00
C THR A 331 25.30 1.98 -10.38
N GLU A 332 25.54 0.89 -11.11
CA GLU A 332 24.92 0.63 -12.41
C GLU A 332 23.40 0.52 -12.31
N ARG A 333 22.90 -0.10 -11.23
CA ARG A 333 21.46 -0.25 -10.96
C ARG A 333 20.81 1.10 -10.65
N VAL A 334 21.48 1.99 -9.92
CA VAL A 334 21.03 3.37 -9.67
C VAL A 334 20.98 4.18 -10.97
N ASP A 335 22.00 4.05 -11.83
CA ASP A 335 22.00 4.73 -13.13
C ASP A 335 20.87 4.22 -14.05
N ALA A 336 20.59 2.90 -14.00
CA ALA A 336 19.45 2.30 -14.69
C ALA A 336 18.11 2.83 -14.16
N ALA A 337 17.97 2.97 -12.84
CA ALA A 337 16.80 3.58 -12.21
C ALA A 337 16.60 5.01 -12.71
N GLY A 338 17.66 5.83 -12.74
CA GLY A 338 17.60 7.19 -13.26
C GLY A 338 17.11 7.24 -14.72
N ARG A 339 17.58 6.35 -15.59
CA ARG A 339 17.10 6.26 -16.98
C ARG A 339 15.64 5.84 -17.07
N LEU A 340 15.23 4.85 -16.27
CA LEU A 340 13.85 4.38 -16.21
C LEU A 340 12.89 5.52 -15.77
N ALA A 341 13.24 6.27 -14.74
CA ALA A 341 12.46 7.43 -14.28
C ALA A 341 12.27 8.45 -15.40
N GLN A 342 13.33 8.83 -16.11
CA GLN A 342 13.24 9.83 -17.18
C GLN A 342 12.35 9.40 -18.35
N GLU A 343 12.32 8.09 -18.68
CA GLU A 343 11.39 7.55 -19.68
C GLU A 343 9.94 7.61 -19.17
N ILE A 344 9.70 7.17 -17.94
CA ILE A 344 8.36 7.17 -17.33
C ILE A 344 7.82 8.59 -17.16
N TYR A 345 8.66 9.56 -16.79
CA TYR A 345 8.25 10.97 -16.66
C TYR A 345 7.76 11.53 -18.00
N ARG A 346 8.45 11.21 -19.09
CA ARG A 346 8.03 11.61 -20.45
C ARG A 346 6.69 11.00 -20.85
N ILE A 347 6.45 9.74 -20.51
CA ILE A 347 5.16 9.07 -20.74
C ILE A 347 4.07 9.75 -19.92
N ALA A 348 4.31 9.97 -18.62
CA ALA A 348 3.36 10.63 -17.74
C ALA A 348 3.00 12.04 -18.22
N ASP A 349 3.99 12.85 -18.63
CA ASP A 349 3.75 14.20 -19.15
C ASP A 349 2.93 14.20 -20.44
N ALA A 350 3.21 13.23 -21.33
CA ALA A 350 2.41 13.04 -22.54
C ALA A 350 0.95 12.66 -22.21
N LEU A 351 0.74 11.76 -21.24
CA LEU A 351 -0.60 11.36 -20.78
C LEU A 351 -1.35 12.53 -20.14
N VAL A 352 -0.70 13.31 -19.26
CA VAL A 352 -1.27 14.52 -18.63
C VAL A 352 -1.77 15.50 -19.69
N ALA A 353 -1.04 15.67 -20.79
CA ALA A 353 -1.41 16.59 -21.86
C ALA A 353 -2.72 16.21 -22.60
N LEU A 354 -3.14 14.94 -22.52
CA LEU A 354 -4.38 14.44 -23.14
C LEU A 354 -5.64 14.79 -22.34
N HIS A 355 -5.52 15.07 -21.04
CA HIS A 355 -6.67 15.33 -20.17
C HIS A 355 -7.29 16.72 -20.38
N PRO A 356 -8.60 16.93 -20.11
CA PRO A 356 -9.24 18.24 -20.24
C PRO A 356 -8.58 19.34 -19.40
N ARG A 357 -8.51 20.57 -19.93
CA ARG A 357 -7.90 21.72 -19.24
C ARG A 357 -8.58 22.05 -17.92
#